data_AF-A0A1G3AJP1-F1
#
_entry.id   AF-A0A1G3AJP1-F1
#
_cell.length_a   1.000
_cell.length_b   1.000
_cell.length_c   1.000
_cell.angle_alpha   90.00
_cell.angle_beta   90.00
_cell.angle_gamma   90.00
#
_symmetry.space_group_name_H-M   'P 1'
#
loop_
_entity.id
_entity.type
_entity.pdbx_description
1 polymer ?
#
loop_
_entity_poly.entity_id
_entity_poly.type
_entity_poly.pdbx_seq_one_letter_code
_entity_poly.pdbx_strand_id
1 'polypeptide(L)' 'MKGFGNITEMMKQAQKQAQKMQKQMEEIQNDLKERVVDASSGGGMVTVQMNGKQEILSIKIDPEVVDPNDVQMLEDLIL' A
#
# COMPACT_ATOMS: atom_id res chain seq x y z
N MET A 1 -2.37 10.66 -50.36
CA MET A 1 -3.29 10.80 -49.21
C MET A 1 -3.55 9.49 -48.43
N LYS A 2 -2.62 8.51 -48.36
CA LYS A 2 -2.79 7.27 -47.58
C LYS A 2 -2.14 7.29 -46.17
N GLY A 3 -1.38 8.34 -45.84
CA GLY A 3 -0.68 8.46 -44.53
C GLY A 3 -1.51 9.09 -43.41
N PHE A 4 -2.49 9.94 -43.72
CA PHE A 4 -3.27 10.69 -42.72
C PHE A 4 -4.34 9.82 -42.01
N GLY A 5 -4.90 8.83 -42.71
CA GLY A 5 -5.84 7.85 -42.13
C GLY A 5 -5.18 6.94 -41.10
N ASN A 6 -3.96 6.47 -41.38
CA ASN A 6 -3.19 5.61 -40.48
C ASN A 6 -2.80 6.34 -39.18
N ILE A 7 -2.42 7.62 -39.27
CA ILE A 7 -2.12 8.45 -38.08
C ILE A 7 -3.38 8.64 -37.21
N THR A 8 -4.54 8.84 -37.83
CA THR A 8 -5.81 9.05 -37.11
C THR A 8 -6.23 7.78 -36.36
N GLU A 9 -6.07 6.60 -36.98
CA GLU A 9 -6.35 5.32 -36.33
C GLU A 9 -5.38 5.03 -35.18
N MET A 10 -4.09 5.30 -35.36
CA MET A 10 -3.08 5.18 -34.30
C MET A 10 -3.40 6.09 -33.11
N MET A 11 -3.80 7.35 -33.35
CA MET A 11 -4.21 8.26 -32.27
C MET A 11 -5.44 7.74 -31.51
N LYS A 12 -6.44 7.20 -32.20
CA LYS A 12 -7.64 6.61 -31.55
C LYS A 12 -7.29 5.40 -30.69
N GLN A 13 -6.39 4.53 -31.16
CA GLN A 13 -5.93 3.38 -30.37
C GLN A 13 -5.13 3.83 -29.14
N ALA A 14 -4.24 4.80 -29.30
CA ALA A 14 -3.47 5.37 -28.19
C ALA A 14 -4.38 6.02 -27.13
N GLN A 15 -5.41 6.78 -27.54
CA GLN A 15 -6.38 7.34 -26.60
C GLN A 15 -7.15 6.27 -25.83
N LYS A 16 -7.60 5.20 -26.50
CA LYS A 16 -8.27 4.07 -25.83
C LYS A 16 -7.35 3.36 -24.83
N GLN A 17 -6.08 3.17 -25.20
CA GLN A 17 -5.09 2.58 -24.29
C GLN A 17 -4.82 3.48 -23.09
N ALA A 18 -4.68 4.79 -23.30
CA ALA A 18 -4.50 5.76 -22.23
C ALA A 18 -5.69 5.77 -21.26
N GLN A 19 -6.93 5.78 -21.77
CA GLN A 19 -8.14 5.68 -20.94
C GLN A 19 -8.18 4.38 -20.13
N LYS A 20 -7.83 3.24 -20.75
CA LYS A 20 -7.74 1.96 -20.03
C LYS A 20 -6.69 2.01 -18.92
N MET A 21 -5.51 2.56 -19.21
CA MET A 21 -4.44 2.72 -18.23
C MET A 21 -4.86 3.63 -17.07
N GLN A 22 -5.53 4.75 -17.35
CA GLN A 22 -6.06 5.65 -16.33
C GLN A 22 -7.01 4.92 -15.38
N LYS A 23 -7.99 4.18 -15.93
CA LYS A 23 -8.93 3.39 -15.13
C LYS A 23 -8.22 2.31 -14.31
N GLN A 24 -7.28 1.57 -14.90
CA GLN A 24 -6.50 0.56 -14.18
C GLN A 24 -5.66 1.17 -13.06
N MET A 25 -5.10 2.35 -13.27
CA MET A 25 -4.34 3.06 -12.24
C MET A 25 -5.25 3.48 -11.08
N GLU A 26 -6.45 3.99 -11.35
CA GLU A 26 -7.45 4.32 -10.31
C GLU A 26 -7.86 3.08 -9.50
N GLU A 27 -8.11 1.95 -10.17
CA GLU A 27 -8.43 0.68 -9.51
C GLU A 27 -7.26 0.22 -8.62
N ILE A 28 -6.03 0.20 -9.13
CA ILE A 28 -4.83 -0.15 -8.35
C ILE A 28 -4.68 0.77 -7.13
N GLN A 29 -4.88 2.08 -7.31
CA GLN A 29 -4.78 3.04 -6.21
C GLN A 29 -5.84 2.79 -5.14
N ASN A 30 -7.05 2.38 -5.51
CA ASN A 30 -8.10 2.03 -4.55
C ASN A 30 -7.80 0.70 -3.85
N ASP A 31 -7.38 -0.33 -4.59
CA ASP A 31 -6.99 -1.63 -4.03
C ASP A 31 -5.83 -1.49 -3.04
N LEU A 32 -4.82 -0.67 -3.37
CA LEU A 32 -3.70 -0.42 -2.47
C LEU A 32 -4.17 0.20 -1.15
N LYS A 33 -5.12 1.15 -1.20
CA LYS A 33 -5.67 1.78 0.01
C LYS A 33 -6.38 0.78 0.93
N GLU A 34 -7.03 -0.23 0.36
CA GLU A 34 -7.78 -1.24 1.11
C GLU A 34 -6.93 -2.44 1.55
N ARG A 35 -5.77 -2.65 0.93
CA ARG A 35 -4.85 -3.71 1.35
C ARG A 35 -4.35 -3.45 2.76
N VAL A 36 -4.44 -4.49 3.56
CA VAL A 36 -3.95 -4.53 4.94
C VAL A 36 -2.75 -5.46 5.00
N VAL A 37 -1.69 -5.02 5.66
CA VAL A 37 -0.48 -5.80 5.91
C VAL A 37 -0.21 -5.85 7.41
N ASP A 38 0.29 -7.00 7.86
CA ASP A 38 0.74 -7.21 9.22
C ASP A 38 2.27 -7.26 9.26
N ALA A 39 2.88 -6.61 10.24
CA ALA A 39 4.30 -6.66 10.56
C ALA A 39 4.48 -7.03 12.03
N SER A 40 5.55 -7.74 12.36
CA SER A 40 5.84 -8.10 13.76
C SER A 40 7.32 -8.00 14.09
N SER A 41 7.61 -7.72 15.36
CA SER A 41 8.96 -7.67 15.94
C SER A 41 8.99 -8.48 17.24
N GLY A 42 10.19 -8.73 17.78
CA GLY A 42 10.36 -9.47 19.03
C GLY A 42 9.75 -10.88 18.99
N GLY A 43 9.81 -11.57 17.84
CA GLY A 43 9.20 -12.90 17.70
C GLY A 43 7.66 -12.92 17.74
N GLY A 44 7.01 -11.78 17.53
CA GLY A 44 5.55 -11.64 17.59
C GLY A 44 5.03 -10.87 18.80
N MET A 45 5.92 -10.49 19.73
CA MET A 45 5.56 -9.73 20.93
C MET A 45 4.96 -8.36 20.60
N VAL A 46 5.36 -7.74 19.48
CA VAL A 46 4.66 -6.57 18.93
C VAL A 46 4.21 -6.91 17.52
N THR A 47 2.92 -6.68 17.23
CA THR A 47 2.35 -6.84 15.89
C THR A 47 1.59 -5.56 15.51
N VAL A 48 1.89 -5.01 14.34
CA VAL A 48 1.25 -3.82 13.78
C VAL A 48 0.51 -4.18 12.51
N GLN A 49 -0.72 -3.71 12.40
CA GLN A 49 -1.52 -3.80 11.19
C GLN A 49 -1.62 -2.42 10.54
N MET A 50 -1.30 -2.32 9.26
CA MET A 50 -1.29 -1.06 8.51
C MET A 50 -1.98 -1.23 7.16
N ASN A 51 -2.69 -0.21 6.68
CA ASN A 51 -3.23 -0.21 5.32
C ASN A 51 -2.26 0.41 4.30
N GLY A 52 -2.54 0.30 3.00
CA GLY A 52 -1.69 0.91 1.97
C GLY A 52 -1.77 2.44 1.86
N LYS A 53 -2.55 3.12 2.71
CA LYS A 53 -2.42 4.57 2.96
C LYS A 53 -1.38 4.89 4.05
N GLN A 54 -0.70 3.88 4.58
CA GLN A 54 0.20 4.00 5.73
C GLN A 54 -0.54 4.41 7.02
N GLU A 55 -1.84 4.12 7.11
CA GLU A 55 -2.60 4.31 8.34
C GLU A 55 -2.46 3.05 9.20
N ILE A 56 -2.05 3.22 10.46
CA ILE A 56 -2.03 2.14 11.45
C ILE A 56 -3.48 1.82 11.85
N LEU A 57 -3.89 0.58 11.62
CA LEU A 57 -5.23 0.09 11.96
C LEU A 57 -5.28 -0.52 13.36
N SER A 58 -4.22 -1.23 13.76
CA SER A 58 -4.11 -1.78 15.10
C SER A 58 -2.66 -2.04 15.49
N ILE A 59 -2.41 -2.03 16.81
CA ILE A 59 -1.15 -2.47 17.42
C ILE A 59 -1.52 -3.45 18.53
N LYS A 60 -0.86 -4.61 18.55
CA LYS A 60 -0.94 -5.59 19.63
C LYS A 60 0.42 -5.71 20.27
N ILE A 61 0.45 -5.66 21.60
CA ILE A 61 1.66 -5.73 22.41
C ILE A 61 1.45 -6.83 23.44
N ASP A 62 2.40 -7.74 23.52
CA ASP A 62 2.45 -8.78 24.54
C ASP A 62 2.77 -8.14 25.90
N PRO A 63 2.00 -8.45 26.97
CA PRO A 63 2.28 -7.94 28.31
C PRO A 63 3.72 -8.21 28.80
N GLU A 64 4.39 -9.25 28.31
CA GLU A 64 5.76 -9.58 28.70
C GLU A 64 6.77 -8.49 28.36
N VAL A 65 6.51 -7.68 27.33
CA VAL A 65 7.38 -6.55 26.94
C VAL A 65 6.92 -5.21 27.52
N VAL A 66 5.91 -5.21 28.39
CA VAL A 66 5.42 -4.00 29.07
C VAL A 66 6.00 -3.93 30.48
N ASP A 67 7.29 -3.61 30.57
CA ASP A 67 7.98 -3.38 31.85
C ASP A 67 8.18 -1.87 32.10
N PRO A 68 7.60 -1.29 33.17
CA PRO A 68 7.81 0.12 33.50
C PRO A 68 9.27 0.45 33.86
N ASN A 69 10.11 -0.54 34.17
CA ASN A 69 11.53 -0.35 34.46
C ASN A 69 12.41 -0.43 33.21
N ASP A 70 11.87 -0.90 32.09
CA ASP A 70 12.57 -1.05 30.81
C ASP A 70 11.66 -0.67 29.62
N VAL A 71 11.20 0.58 29.63
CA VAL A 71 10.38 1.14 28.55
C VAL A 71 11.14 1.19 27.23
N GLN A 72 12.47 1.30 27.28
CA GLN A 72 13.33 1.40 26.11
C GLN A 72 13.23 0.14 25.23
N MET A 73 13.17 -1.05 25.84
CA MET A 73 12.95 -2.29 25.10
C MET A 73 11.64 -2.26 24.30
N LEU A 74 10.55 -1.76 24.88
CA LEU A 74 9.27 -1.67 24.18
C LEU A 74 9.31 -0.66 23.02
N GLU A 75 9.98 0.48 23.23
CA GLU A 75 10.20 1.47 22.17
C GLU A 75 10.98 0.87 21.00
N ASP A 76 12.06 0.13 21.27
CA ASP A 76 12.88 -0.54 20.24
C ASP A 76 12.10 -1.59 19.45
N LEU A 77 11.08 -2.23 20.04
CA LEU A 77 10.21 -3.16 19.34
C LEU A 77 9.17 -2.47 18.44
N ILE A 78 8.82 -1.22 18.73
CA ILE A 78 7.82 -0.45 17.98
C ILE A 78 8.44 0.26 16.76
N LEU A 79 9.71 0.68 16.86
CA LEU A 79 10.46 1.40 15.82
C LEU A 79 10.90 0.51 14.65
#